data_AF-A0A9E2U676-F1
#
_entry.id   AF-A0A9E2U676-F1
#
_cell.length_a   1.000
_cell.length_b   1.000
_cell.length_c   1.000
_cell.angle_alpha   90.00
_cell.angle_beta   90.00
_cell.angle_gamma   90.00
#
_symmetry.space_group_name_H-M   'P 1'
#
loop_
_entity.id
_entity.type
_entity.pdbx_description
1 polymer ?
#
loop_
_entity_poly.entity_id
_entity_poly.type
_entity_poly.pdbx_seq_one_letter_code
_entity_poly.pdbx_strand_id
1 'polypeptide(L)' 'MHPDLPRRHRAVPINNQMGLGHDRFDAALGAWASDSGFSESNHRQFYGRWAQLMAADSWAEISVPVAPAKAGAQGKR' A
#
# COMPACT_ATOMS: atom_id res chain seq x y z
N MET A 1 -3.49 -15.86 43.10
CA MET A 1 -2.72 -15.85 41.84
C MET A 1 -3.72 -15.90 40.70
N HIS A 2 -3.99 -14.77 40.05
CA HIS A 2 -4.87 -14.71 38.88
C HIS A 2 -3.96 -14.74 37.63
N PRO A 3 -4.17 -15.64 36.66
CA PRO A 3 -3.35 -15.67 35.46
C PRO A 3 -3.63 -14.42 34.61
N ASP A 4 -2.56 -13.78 34.12
CA ASP A 4 -2.64 -12.70 33.14
C ASP A 4 -3.20 -13.27 31.82
N LEU A 5 -4.45 -12.92 31.51
CA LEU A 5 -5.02 -13.19 30.19
C LEU A 5 -4.29 -12.33 29.16
N PRO A 6 -3.88 -12.87 28.00
CA PRO A 6 -3.22 -12.08 26.97
C PRO A 6 -4.12 -10.92 26.55
N ARG A 7 -3.57 -9.70 26.50
CA ARG A 7 -4.31 -8.48 26.11
C ARG A 7 -4.83 -8.62 24.68
N ARG A 8 -6.09 -9.05 24.55
CA ARG A 8 -6.79 -9.39 23.28
C ARG A 8 -6.81 -8.25 22.25
N HIS A 9 -6.66 -7.00 22.68
CA HIS A 9 -6.75 -5.82 21.80
C HIS A 9 -5.69 -5.78 20.70
N ARG A 10 -4.49 -6.34 20.92
CA ARG A 10 -3.41 -6.32 19.91
C ARG A 10 -3.49 -7.45 18.89
N ALA A 11 -4.35 -8.44 19.13
CA ALA A 11 -4.51 -9.59 18.25
C ALA A 11 -5.59 -9.38 17.16
N VAL A 12 -6.29 -8.24 17.20
CA VAL A 12 -7.34 -7.92 16.22
C VAL A 12 -6.70 -7.26 15.00
N PRO A 13 -6.89 -7.80 13.78
CA PRO A 13 -6.38 -7.17 12.57
C PRO A 13 -7.08 -5.83 12.31
N ILE A 14 -6.32 -4.85 11.85
CA ILE A 14 -6.86 -3.56 11.41
C ILE A 14 -7.59 -3.75 10.08
N ASN A 15 -8.79 -3.18 9.95
CA ASN A 15 -9.49 -3.13 8.68
C ASN A 15 -8.91 -2.02 7.80
N ASN A 16 -8.29 -2.40 6.68
CA ASN A 16 -7.78 -1.48 5.63
C ASN A 16 -8.46 -1.74 4.26
N GLN A 17 -9.71 -2.23 4.28
CA GLN A 17 -10.41 -2.73 3.09
C GLN A 17 -11.20 -1.63 2.36
N MET A 18 -11.18 -0.37 2.81
CA MET A 18 -11.95 0.69 2.15
C MET A 18 -11.44 0.91 0.71
N GLY A 19 -12.37 0.84 -0.26
CA GLY A 19 -12.07 1.01 -1.68
C GLY A 19 -11.21 -0.12 -2.27
N LEU A 20 -11.24 -1.32 -1.70
CA LEU A 20 -10.58 -2.50 -2.29
C LEU A 20 -11.25 -2.84 -3.64
N GLY A 21 -10.45 -2.95 -4.71
CA GLY A 21 -10.95 -3.22 -6.06
C GLY A 21 -11.39 -1.97 -6.84
N HIS A 22 -11.29 -0.78 -6.22
CA HIS A 22 -11.58 0.52 -6.83
C HIS A 22 -10.31 1.36 -7.00
N ASP A 23 -9.18 0.68 -7.21
CA ASP A 23 -7.87 1.24 -7.49
C ASP A 23 -7.25 0.61 -8.73
N ARG A 24 -6.58 1.43 -9.52
CA ARG A 24 -5.84 1.00 -10.72
C ARG A 24 -4.56 1.81 -10.87
N PHE A 25 -3.63 1.29 -11.65
CA PHE A 25 -2.47 2.08 -12.05
C PHE A 25 -2.91 3.16 -13.07
N ASP A 26 -2.64 4.41 -12.73
CA ASP A 26 -2.81 5.56 -13.61
C ASP A 26 -1.46 5.90 -14.26
N ALA A 27 -1.38 5.72 -15.58
CA ALA A 27 -0.16 5.94 -16.35
C ALA A 27 0.23 7.43 -16.47
N ALA A 28 -0.74 8.35 -16.41
CA ALA A 28 -0.47 9.78 -16.44
C ALA A 28 0.15 10.26 -15.13
N LEU A 29 -0.29 9.67 -14.01
CA LEU A 29 0.29 9.91 -12.69
C LEU A 29 1.57 9.09 -12.46
N GLY A 30 1.72 7.97 -13.18
CA GLY A 30 2.78 7.00 -12.92
C GLY A 30 2.63 6.33 -11.55
N ALA A 31 1.39 6.17 -11.08
CA ALA A 31 1.09 5.70 -9.73
C ALA A 31 -0.23 4.93 -9.66
N TRP A 32 -0.40 4.13 -8.61
CA TRP A 32 -1.73 3.60 -8.26
C TRP A 32 -2.61 4.71 -7.71
N ALA A 33 -3.83 4.82 -8.25
CA ALA A 33 -4.82 5.79 -7.84
C ALA A 33 -6.18 5.12 -7.64
N SER A 34 -6.93 5.61 -6.65
CA SER A 34 -8.32 5.20 -6.44
C SER A 34 -9.30 6.06 -7.21
N ASP A 35 -10.49 5.52 -7.47
CA ASP A 35 -11.61 6.24 -8.10
C ASP A 35 -12.28 7.29 -7.20
N SER A 36 -11.87 7.36 -5.93
CA SER A 36 -12.42 8.24 -4.90
C SER A 36 -11.31 8.98 -4.16
N GLY A 37 -11.59 10.19 -3.69
CA GLY A 37 -10.73 10.93 -2.76
C GLY A 37 -10.69 10.33 -1.35
N PHE A 38 -11.67 9.49 -1.00
CA PHE A 38 -11.71 8.72 0.23
C PHE A 38 -11.55 7.24 -0.09
N SER A 39 -10.37 6.69 0.20
CA SER A 39 -10.04 5.27 0.06
C SER A 39 -8.89 4.89 1.00
N GLU A 40 -8.66 3.59 1.17
CA GLU A 40 -7.47 3.08 1.87
C GLU A 40 -6.44 2.49 0.91
N SER A 41 -6.48 2.86 -0.37
CA SER A 41 -5.50 2.40 -1.36
C SER A 41 -4.07 2.76 -0.92
N ASN A 42 -3.84 4.00 -0.49
CA ASN A 42 -2.53 4.43 0.03
C ASN A 42 -2.10 3.65 1.28
N HIS A 43 -3.01 3.34 2.20
CA HIS A 43 -2.70 2.57 3.40
C HIS A 43 -2.25 1.15 3.04
N ARG A 44 -2.93 0.48 2.10
CA ARG A 44 -2.53 -0.84 1.61
C ARG A 44 -1.16 -0.82 0.94
N GLN A 45 -0.89 0.16 0.08
CA GLN A 45 0.42 0.29 -0.57
C GLN A 45 1.54 0.57 0.45
N PHE A 46 1.28 1.42 1.44
CA PHE A 46 2.22 1.73 2.50
C PHE A 46 2.55 0.49 3.35
N TYR A 47 1.54 -0.20 3.89
CA TYR A 47 1.77 -1.37 4.74
C TYR A 47 2.33 -2.56 3.96
N GLY A 48 1.98 -2.70 2.68
CA GLY A 48 2.61 -3.67 1.78
C GLY A 48 4.11 -3.40 1.61
N ARG A 49 4.49 -2.14 1.33
CA ARG A 49 5.91 -1.76 1.24
C ARG A 49 6.64 -1.90 2.58
N TRP A 50 6.00 -1.51 3.68
CA TRP A 50 6.55 -1.70 5.02
C TRP A 50 6.84 -3.18 5.30
N ALA A 51 5.90 -4.09 4.98
CA ALA A 51 6.10 -5.53 5.19
C ALA A 51 7.27 -6.07 4.36
N GLN A 52 7.44 -5.61 3.10
CA GLN A 52 8.61 -5.96 2.29
C GLN A 52 9.93 -5.48 2.93
N LEU A 53 9.96 -4.25 3.44
CA LEU A 53 11.15 -3.69 4.08
C LEU A 53 11.49 -4.42 5.38
N MET A 54 10.50 -4.79 6.18
CA MET A 54 10.71 -5.50 7.44
C MET A 54 11.11 -6.97 7.25
N ALA A 55 10.86 -7.54 6.07
CA ALA A 55 11.18 -8.92 5.75
C ALA A 55 12.56 -9.10 5.09
N ALA A 56 13.19 -8.02 4.64
CA ALA A 56 14.48 -8.06 3.93
C ALA A 56 15.64 -7.80 4.89
N ASP A 57 16.76 -8.50 4.70
CA ASP A 57 17.98 -8.30 5.50
C ASP A 57 18.85 -7.15 4.95
N SER A 58 18.63 -6.76 3.69
CA SER A 58 19.41 -5.74 3.01
C SER A 58 18.64 -5.04 1.89
N TRP A 59 19.15 -3.87 1.46
CA TRP A 59 18.61 -3.14 0.31
C TRP A 59 18.73 -3.90 -1.02
N ALA A 60 19.65 -4.86 -1.14
CA ALA A 60 19.84 -5.65 -2.35
C ALA A 60 18.67 -6.63 -2.59
N GLU A 61 18.00 -7.07 -1.53
CA GLU A 61 16.84 -7.98 -1.60
C GLU A 61 15.52 -7.24 -1.87
N ILE A 62 15.50 -5.93 -1.63
CA ILE A 62 14.32 -5.11 -1.81
C ILE A 62 14.24 -4.69 -3.29
N SER A 63 13.42 -5.38 -4.07
CA SER A 63 13.09 -4.89 -5.42
C SER A 63 12.47 -3.49 -5.32
N VAL A 64 12.99 -2.56 -6.13
CA VAL A 64 12.32 -1.28 -6.35
C VAL A 64 11.34 -1.52 -7.49
N PRO A 65 10.02 -1.34 -7.27
CA PRO A 65 9.09 -1.34 -8.38
C PRO A 65 9.53 -0.25 -9.35
N VAL A 66 9.98 -0.63 -10.54
CA VAL A 66 10.26 0.31 -11.62
C VAL A 66 8.91 0.90 -12.01
N ALA A 67 8.71 2.17 -11.72
CA ALA A 67 7.56 2.89 -12.26
C ALA A 67 7.62 2.77 -13.79
N PRO A 68 6.54 2.38 -14.47
CA PRO A 68 6.53 2.40 -15.93
C PRO A 68 6.87 3.82 -16.39
N ALA A 69 7.72 3.92 -17.41
CA ALA A 69 8.16 5.20 -17.96
C ALA A 69 6.93 6.08 -18.23
N LYS A 70 6.96 7.32 -17.74
CA LYS A 70 5.87 8.29 -17.96
C LYS A 70 5.60 8.35 -19.47
N ALA A 71 4.41 7.91 -19.89
CA ALA A 71 3.97 8.16 -21.25
C ALA A 71 3.95 9.68 -21.44
N GLY A 72 4.63 10.17 -22.47
CA GLY A 72 4.80 11.60 -22.70
C GLY A 72 3.47 12.33 -22.57
N ALA A 73 3.44 13.39 -21.75
CA ALA A 73 2.30 14.27 -21.63
C ALA A 73 2.05 14.93 -22.99
N GLN A 74 1.16 14.34 -23.79
CA GLN A 74 0.73 14.88 -25.07
C GLN A 74 -0.72 15.32 -24.94
N GLY A 75 -0.95 16.64 -25.02
CA GLY A 75 -2.23 17.20 -25.41
C GLY A 75 -2.89 18.12 -24.40
N LYS A 76 -2.58 19.42 -24.51
CA LYS A 76 -3.51 20.50 -24.18
C LYS A 76 -4.85 20.26 -24.88
N ARG A 77 -5.98 20.44 -24.19
CA ARG A 77 -7.10 21.31 -24.59
C ARG A 77 -7.83 21.78 -23.34
#